data_AF-A0A6C0GS50-F1
#
_entry.id   AF-A0A6C0GS50-F1
#
_cell.length_a   1.000
_cell.length_b   1.000
_cell.length_c   1.000
_cell.angle_alpha   90.00
_cell.angle_beta   90.00
_cell.angle_gamma   90.00
#
_symmetry.space_group_name_H-M   'P 1'
#
loop_
_entity.id
_entity.type
_entity.pdbx_description
1 polymer ?
#
loop_
_entity_poly.entity_id
_entity_poly.type
_entity_poly.pdbx_seq_one_letter_code
_entity_poly.pdbx_strand_id
1 'polypeptide(L)'
;MSKEESAQNKVILRRRESQHQEAQQNKQQVSYGNENATFHTNGYGAEVMQAMYGYKQGIPLQTKPADQTTQIHSTPSPVIQREGWKDLDVIGGLLHQGAKFNFSVQLPKTLLDHYRDGNGTEFGLTSLGMTQCNALIDFGNDKRSPQFLRFVNQMGAEIARNAGSDPTRLKESIESDVSFSMLGACNTSGTLGNFTVYAWGKLKVWNPDADGTNADWSFDGSMWWYDLWDFDHRAASGKGEPGRTSTGSWRTDVGSLLVGTPFEIKSATVAVHQARAEAKGGNNYAKWEGNPEGKLMPVVSGIL
;
A
#
# COMPACT_ATOMS: atom_id res chain seq x y z
N MET A 1 -60.25 8.09 14.39
CA MET A 1 -58.81 8.30 14.61
C MET A 1 -58.62 9.43 15.60
N SER A 2 -57.99 9.15 16.73
CA SER A 2 -57.68 10.20 17.71
C SER A 2 -56.66 11.18 17.12
N LYS A 3 -56.60 12.42 17.64
CA LYS A 3 -55.56 13.39 17.23
C LYS A 3 -54.15 12.84 17.44
N GLU A 4 -54.00 11.91 18.37
CA GLU A 4 -52.75 11.25 18.74
C GLU A 4 -52.31 10.19 17.72
N GLU A 5 -53.25 9.36 17.21
CA GLU A 5 -52.98 8.43 16.11
C GLU A 5 -52.56 9.15 14.82
N SER A 6 -53.15 10.33 14.55
CA SER A 6 -52.79 11.15 13.38
C SER A 6 -51.36 11.70 13.48
N ALA A 7 -50.93 12.11 14.68
CA ALA A 7 -49.57 12.59 14.91
C ALA A 7 -48.53 11.46 14.76
N GLN A 8 -48.80 10.28 15.31
CA GLN A 8 -47.89 9.12 15.20
C GLN A 8 -47.73 8.66 13.75
N ASN A 9 -48.82 8.58 12.98
CA ASN A 9 -48.75 8.22 11.57
C ASN A 9 -47.94 9.22 10.74
N LYS A 10 -48.01 10.52 11.07
CA LYS A 10 -47.24 11.55 10.39
C LYS A 10 -45.73 11.44 10.66
N VAL A 11 -45.33 11.01 11.86
CA VAL A 11 -43.92 10.77 12.21
C VAL A 11 -43.39 9.52 11.48
N ILE A 12 -44.17 8.45 11.41
CA ILE A 12 -43.79 7.22 10.70
C ILE A 12 -43.60 7.48 9.21
N LEU A 13 -44.50 8.26 8.59
CA LEU A 13 -44.39 8.63 7.18
C LEU A 13 -43.11 9.42 6.88
N ARG A 14 -42.80 10.45 7.68
CA ARG A 14 -41.58 11.24 7.51
C ARG A 14 -40.31 10.40 7.67
N ARG A 15 -40.33 9.43 8.59
CA ARG A 15 -39.19 8.52 8.78
C ARG A 15 -38.95 7.62 7.56
N ARG A 16 -40.03 7.13 6.93
CA ARG A 16 -39.95 6.34 5.69
C ARG A 16 -39.47 7.17 4.50
N GLU A 17 -39.94 8.41 4.37
CA GLU A 17 -39.48 9.33 3.31
C GLU A 17 -37.99 9.65 3.45
N SER A 18 -37.51 9.90 4.67
CA SER A 18 -36.08 10.14 4.94
C SER A 18 -35.22 8.93 4.58
N GLN A 19 -35.63 7.71 4.96
CA GLN A 19 -34.89 6.48 4.63
C GLN A 19 -34.87 6.22 3.12
N HIS A 20 -35.95 6.55 2.41
CA HIS A 20 -36.01 6.38 0.97
C HIS A 20 -35.13 7.40 0.23
N GLN A 21 -35.02 8.64 0.72
CA GLN A 21 -34.11 9.65 0.16
C GLN A 21 -32.64 9.28 0.38
N GLU A 22 -32.29 8.79 1.57
CA GLU A 22 -30.93 8.34 1.89
C GLU A 22 -30.51 7.14 1.02
N ALA A 23 -31.42 6.18 0.81
CA ALA A 23 -31.18 5.06 -0.11
C ALA A 23 -31.00 5.50 -1.58
N GLN A 24 -31.70 6.56 -2.02
CA GLN A 24 -31.52 7.12 -3.37
C GLN A 24 -30.20 7.88 -3.52
N GLN A 25 -29.77 8.64 -2.50
CA GLN A 25 -28.47 9.30 -2.50
C GLN A 25 -27.30 8.30 -2.53
N ASN A 26 -27.39 7.21 -1.75
CA ASN A 26 -26.38 6.15 -1.78
C ASN A 26 -26.30 5.45 -3.14
N LYS A 27 -27.43 5.21 -3.82
CA LYS A 27 -27.44 4.66 -5.18
C LYS A 27 -26.80 5.60 -6.21
N GLN A 28 -27.01 6.92 -6.09
CA GLN A 28 -26.34 7.89 -6.97
C GLN A 28 -24.83 7.94 -6.73
N GLN A 29 -24.36 7.90 -5.48
CA GLN A 29 -22.91 7.89 -5.20
C GLN A 29 -22.20 6.64 -5.76
N VAL A 30 -22.84 5.47 -5.71
CA VAL A 30 -22.30 4.24 -6.32
C VAL A 30 -22.27 4.32 -7.85
N SER A 31 -23.25 4.99 -8.48
CA SER A 31 -23.29 5.18 -9.93
C SER A 31 -22.17 6.11 -10.44
N TYR A 32 -21.88 7.21 -9.73
CA TYR A 32 -20.82 8.14 -10.11
C TYR A 32 -19.40 7.58 -9.89
N GLY A 33 -19.24 6.58 -9.01
CA GLY A 33 -17.95 5.91 -8.77
C GLY A 33 -17.53 4.93 -9.87
N ASN A 34 -18.46 4.49 -10.74
CA ASN A 34 -18.21 3.42 -11.72
C ASN A 34 -17.92 3.93 -13.14
N GLU A 35 -18.26 5.17 -13.48
CA GLU A 35 -18.15 5.68 -14.87
C GLU A 35 -16.86 6.46 -15.18
N ASN A 36 -15.99 6.71 -14.19
CA ASN A 36 -14.74 7.47 -14.39
C ASN A 36 -13.44 6.67 -14.16
N ALA A 37 -13.52 5.34 -14.02
CA ALA A 37 -12.35 4.49 -13.82
C ALA A 37 -11.82 3.87 -15.12
N THR A 38 -11.57 4.68 -16.15
CA THR A 38 -10.71 4.28 -17.27
C THR A 38 -9.26 4.59 -16.89
N PHE A 39 -8.67 3.76 -16.04
CA PHE A 39 -7.24 3.86 -15.73
C PHE A 39 -6.44 3.14 -16.80
N HIS A 40 -5.63 3.92 -17.54
CA HIS A 40 -4.54 3.37 -18.34
C HIS A 40 -3.56 2.65 -17.40
N THR A 41 -3.52 1.33 -17.47
CA THR A 41 -2.45 0.54 -16.87
C THR A 41 -1.16 0.86 -17.63
N ASN A 42 -0.28 1.69 -17.06
CA ASN A 42 1.08 1.81 -17.56
C ASN A 42 1.75 0.44 -17.41
N GLY A 43 2.32 -0.05 -18.51
CA GLY A 43 2.68 -1.45 -18.77
C GLY A 43 3.82 -2.07 -17.96
N TYR A 44 4.04 -1.67 -16.71
CA TYR A 44 5.10 -2.23 -15.85
C TYR A 44 4.70 -3.55 -15.15
N GLY A 45 3.42 -3.91 -15.13
CA GLY A 45 2.93 -5.14 -14.48
C GLY A 45 2.99 -6.41 -15.33
N ALA A 46 3.13 -6.29 -16.66
CA ALA A 46 3.09 -7.45 -17.56
C ALA A 46 4.43 -8.20 -17.63
N GLU A 47 5.56 -7.49 -17.56
CA GLU A 47 6.89 -8.10 -17.74
C GLU A 47 7.33 -8.93 -16.54
N VAL A 48 6.93 -8.57 -15.32
CA VAL A 48 7.24 -9.37 -14.11
C VAL A 48 6.37 -10.64 -14.04
N MET A 49 5.15 -10.60 -14.57
CA MET A 49 4.26 -11.78 -14.65
C MET A 49 4.74 -12.78 -15.72
N GLN A 50 5.37 -12.32 -16.80
CA GLN A 50 5.88 -13.20 -17.86
C GLN A 50 7.15 -13.96 -17.43
N ALA A 51 7.94 -13.40 -16.50
CA ALA A 51 9.11 -14.08 -15.94
C ALA A 51 8.75 -15.25 -15.00
N MET A 52 7.58 -15.22 -14.33
CA MET A 52 7.18 -16.29 -13.40
C MET A 52 6.49 -17.50 -14.08
N TYR A 53 5.94 -17.33 -15.28
CA TYR A 53 5.28 -18.42 -16.03
C TYR A 53 6.15 -19.08 -17.13
N GLY A 54 7.40 -18.64 -17.31
CA GLY A 54 8.30 -19.07 -18.41
C GLY A 54 9.08 -20.37 -18.20
N TYR A 55 8.83 -21.16 -17.16
CA TYR A 55 9.57 -22.40 -16.87
C TYR A 55 8.82 -23.66 -17.34
N LYS A 56 8.44 -23.71 -18.62
CA LYS A 56 8.09 -24.95 -19.33
C LYS A 56 7.83 -24.60 -20.80
N GLN A 57 8.88 -24.61 -21.61
CA GLN A 57 8.98 -25.18 -22.97
C GLN A 57 10.35 -24.79 -23.53
N GLY A 58 11.18 -25.80 -23.81
CA GLY A 58 12.52 -25.60 -24.35
C GLY A 58 12.49 -25.04 -25.76
N ILE A 59 13.07 -23.86 -25.96
CA ILE A 59 13.39 -23.31 -27.27
C ILE A 59 14.88 -22.94 -27.25
N PRO A 60 15.70 -23.38 -28.22
CA PRO A 60 17.13 -23.11 -28.23
C PRO A 60 17.42 -21.64 -28.57
N LEU A 61 18.32 -21.04 -27.79
CA LEU A 61 18.85 -19.69 -27.98
C LEU A 61 19.69 -19.62 -29.27
N GLN A 62 19.24 -18.80 -30.24
CA GLN A 62 20.05 -18.36 -31.37
C GLN A 62 21.00 -17.23 -30.93
N THR A 63 22.31 -17.47 -31.03
CA THR A 63 23.36 -16.47 -30.82
C THR A 63 23.52 -15.58 -32.05
N LYS A 64 23.46 -14.25 -31.87
CA LYS A 64 23.75 -13.25 -32.90
C LYS A 64 25.18 -12.70 -32.73
N PRO A 65 25.89 -12.29 -33.80
CA PRO A 65 27.31 -11.94 -33.74
C PRO A 65 27.56 -10.57 -33.08
N ALA A 66 28.74 -10.47 -32.46
CA ALA A 66 29.29 -9.25 -31.87
C ALA A 66 29.66 -8.23 -32.96
N ASP A 67 29.25 -6.98 -32.78
CA ASP A 67 29.73 -5.85 -33.57
C ASP A 67 30.19 -4.69 -32.66
N GLN A 68 31.48 -4.41 -32.81
CA GLN A 68 32.22 -3.14 -32.78
C GLN A 68 31.92 -2.11 -31.68
N THR A 69 32.87 -2.05 -30.74
CA THR A 69 33.06 -1.02 -29.72
C THR A 69 33.64 0.27 -30.33
N THR A 70 32.83 1.32 -30.43
CA THR A 70 33.33 2.69 -30.67
C THR A 70 33.75 3.29 -29.33
N GLN A 71 35.06 3.40 -29.07
CA GLN A 71 35.58 4.14 -27.92
C GLN A 71 35.53 5.64 -28.21
N ILE A 72 34.64 6.36 -27.53
CA ILE A 72 34.67 7.82 -27.47
C ILE A 72 35.50 8.20 -26.24
N HIS A 73 36.73 8.65 -26.48
CA HIS A 73 37.54 9.32 -25.46
C HIS A 73 36.97 10.72 -25.21
N SER A 74 36.14 10.87 -24.18
CA SER A 74 35.84 12.16 -23.58
C SER A 74 36.91 12.47 -22.53
N THR A 75 37.73 13.49 -22.81
CA THR A 75 38.57 14.12 -21.78
C THR A 75 37.67 14.72 -20.69
N PRO A 76 37.90 14.43 -19.39
CA PRO A 76 37.13 15.04 -18.33
C PRO A 76 37.45 16.54 -18.27
N SER A 77 36.42 17.37 -18.46
CA SER A 77 36.50 18.80 -18.16
C SER A 77 36.81 18.98 -16.67
N PRO A 78 37.75 19.86 -16.29
CA PRO A 78 38.02 20.13 -14.89
C PRO A 78 36.76 20.69 -14.23
N VAL A 79 36.23 19.96 -13.25
CA VAL A 79 35.14 20.42 -12.38
C VAL A 79 35.70 21.60 -11.58
N ILE A 80 35.31 22.82 -11.95
CA ILE A 80 35.56 24.01 -11.15
C ILE A 80 34.68 23.88 -9.90
N GLN A 81 35.24 23.35 -8.81
CA GLN A 81 34.62 23.42 -7.48
C GLN A 81 34.54 24.90 -7.07
N ARG A 82 33.35 25.51 -7.21
CA ARG A 82 33.07 26.83 -6.65
C ARG A 82 33.15 26.74 -5.12
N GLU A 83 34.04 27.51 -4.51
CA GLU A 83 34.32 27.51 -3.06
C GLU A 83 33.07 27.70 -2.18
N GLY A 84 32.00 28.33 -2.69
CA GLY A 84 30.73 28.50 -1.97
C GLY A 84 29.89 27.22 -1.74
N TRP A 85 30.27 26.07 -2.31
CA TRP A 85 29.57 24.80 -2.08
C TRP A 85 30.08 24.05 -0.84
N LYS A 86 31.29 24.35 -0.37
CA LYS A 86 31.85 23.72 0.84
C LYS A 86 31.13 24.17 2.10
N ASP A 87 30.69 25.43 2.17
CA ASP A 87 29.94 25.94 3.30
C ASP A 87 28.51 25.35 3.37
N LEU A 88 27.90 25.07 2.22
CA LEU A 88 26.63 24.35 2.15
C LEU A 88 26.76 22.88 2.60
N ASP A 89 27.90 22.25 2.35
CA ASP A 89 28.19 20.88 2.78
C ASP A 89 28.39 20.79 4.31
N VAL A 90 29.02 21.80 4.93
CA VAL A 90 29.15 21.90 6.40
C VAL A 90 27.77 22.10 7.05
N ILE A 91 26.94 23.01 6.52
CA ILE A 91 25.58 23.23 7.02
C ILE A 91 24.71 21.99 6.82
N GLY A 92 24.79 21.37 5.64
CA GLY A 92 24.08 20.12 5.32
C GLY A 92 24.49 18.97 6.25
N GLY A 93 25.77 18.85 6.56
CA GLY A 93 26.29 17.87 7.52
C GLY A 93 25.75 18.05 8.94
N LEU A 94 25.67 19.29 9.43
CA LEU A 94 25.10 19.61 10.74
C LEU A 94 23.59 19.33 10.80
N LEU A 95 22.85 19.72 9.76
CA LEU A 95 21.41 19.46 9.64
C LEU A 95 21.12 17.95 9.59
N HIS A 96 21.93 17.21 8.84
CA HIS A 96 21.82 15.76 8.73
C HIS A 96 22.02 15.06 10.10
N GLN A 97 23.08 15.41 10.83
CA GLN A 97 23.30 14.85 12.17
C GLN A 97 22.18 15.24 13.13
N GLY A 98 21.74 16.51 13.09
CA GLY A 98 20.59 16.99 13.87
C GLY A 98 19.32 16.20 13.59
N ALA A 99 19.00 15.92 12.32
CA ALA A 99 17.85 15.13 11.92
C ALA A 99 17.93 13.70 12.49
N LYS A 100 19.09 13.06 12.45
CA LYS A 100 19.31 11.69 12.98
C LYS A 100 19.08 11.61 14.49
N PHE A 101 19.44 12.64 15.27
CA PHE A 101 19.22 12.66 16.72
C PHE A 101 17.74 12.59 17.12
N ASN A 102 16.83 13.03 16.26
CA ASN A 102 15.39 12.96 16.53
C ASN A 102 14.83 11.53 16.42
N PHE A 103 15.58 10.57 15.86
CA PHE A 103 15.12 9.20 15.70
C PHE A 103 15.69 8.27 16.77
N SER A 104 14.81 7.56 17.48
CA SER A 104 15.17 6.47 18.39
C SER A 104 15.43 5.16 17.63
N VAL A 105 14.80 5.00 16.45
CA VAL A 105 14.90 3.83 15.58
C VAL A 105 16.05 4.00 14.57
N GLN A 106 16.72 2.91 14.23
CA GLN A 106 17.88 2.92 13.34
C GLN A 106 17.52 3.11 11.85
N LEU A 107 16.39 2.57 11.39
CA LEU A 107 15.99 2.67 9.98
C LEU A 107 15.89 4.11 9.48
N PRO A 108 15.18 5.06 10.13
CA PRO A 108 15.14 6.45 9.67
C PRO A 108 16.53 7.09 9.51
N LYS A 109 17.46 6.77 10.42
CA LYS A 109 18.85 7.24 10.36
C LYS A 109 19.58 6.70 9.13
N THR A 110 19.33 5.43 8.83
CA THR A 110 19.92 4.74 7.68
C THR A 110 19.35 5.26 6.35
N LEU A 111 18.05 5.56 6.31
CA LEU A 111 17.41 6.17 5.14
C LEU A 111 17.93 7.59 4.90
N LEU A 112 18.18 8.37 5.95
CA LEU A 112 18.82 9.68 5.85
C LEU A 112 20.26 9.59 5.31
N ASP A 113 21.06 8.66 5.84
CA ASP A 113 22.43 8.41 5.33
C ASP A 113 22.38 8.03 3.85
N HIS A 114 21.45 7.15 3.45
CA HIS A 114 21.30 6.70 2.07
C HIS A 114 20.80 7.81 1.14
N TYR A 115 19.91 8.69 1.61
CA TYR A 115 19.47 9.85 0.84
C TYR A 115 20.64 10.77 0.48
N ARG A 116 21.52 11.02 1.45
CA ARG A 116 22.68 11.90 1.27
C ARG A 116 23.78 11.25 0.43
N ASP A 117 24.14 10.01 0.78
CA ASP A 117 25.37 9.37 0.30
C ASP A 117 25.12 8.30 -0.78
N GLY A 118 23.87 7.84 -0.93
CA GLY A 118 23.49 6.72 -1.79
C GLY A 118 23.27 7.09 -3.26
N ASN A 119 23.35 8.37 -3.64
CA ASN A 119 23.25 8.85 -5.03
C ASN A 119 22.01 8.33 -5.80
N GLY A 120 20.87 8.17 -5.11
CA GLY A 120 19.62 7.70 -5.70
C GLY A 120 19.57 6.20 -6.01
N THR A 121 20.57 5.43 -5.58
CA THR A 121 20.56 3.96 -5.72
C THR A 121 19.40 3.35 -4.93
N GLU A 122 18.83 2.25 -5.44
CA GLU A 122 17.76 1.53 -4.73
C GLU A 122 18.23 1.08 -3.34
N PHE A 123 17.36 1.26 -2.35
CA PHE A 123 17.57 0.78 -0.99
C PHE A 123 16.83 -0.54 -0.75
N GLY A 124 17.59 -1.61 -0.53
CA GLY A 124 17.05 -2.91 -0.15
C GLY A 124 16.59 -2.92 1.32
N LEU A 125 15.28 -2.88 1.56
CA LEU A 125 14.71 -2.93 2.91
C LEU A 125 14.73 -4.38 3.44
N THR A 126 15.67 -4.64 4.33
CA THR A 126 15.82 -5.94 5.01
C THR A 126 14.61 -6.27 5.90
N SER A 127 14.44 -7.55 6.25
CA SER A 127 13.46 -8.01 7.25
C SER A 127 13.50 -7.21 8.56
N LEU A 128 14.70 -6.93 9.08
CA LEU A 128 14.86 -6.10 10.28
C LEU A 128 14.35 -4.66 10.04
N GLY A 129 14.66 -4.09 8.87
CA GLY A 129 14.12 -2.79 8.46
C GLY A 129 12.59 -2.80 8.37
N MET A 130 12.01 -3.87 7.82
CA MET A 130 10.56 -4.05 7.76
C MET A 130 9.96 -4.05 9.17
N THR A 131 10.54 -4.77 10.14
CA THR A 131 10.09 -4.74 11.53
C THR A 131 10.18 -3.32 12.12
N GLN A 132 11.25 -2.60 11.84
CA GLN A 132 11.45 -1.21 12.30
C GLN A 132 10.43 -0.22 11.71
N CYS A 133 9.83 -0.52 10.55
CA CYS A 133 8.74 0.27 9.98
C CYS A 133 7.46 0.22 10.81
N ASN A 134 7.28 -0.85 11.60
CA ASN A 134 6.07 -1.07 12.38
C ASN A 134 4.82 -0.98 11.47
N ALA A 135 4.79 -1.85 10.47
CA ALA A 135 3.83 -1.77 9.37
C ALA A 135 2.41 -2.17 9.78
N LEU A 136 1.45 -1.36 9.34
CA LEU A 136 0.02 -1.54 9.43
C LEU A 136 -0.48 -2.02 8.06
N ILE A 137 -0.69 -3.32 7.93
CA ILE A 137 -1.18 -3.99 6.71
C ILE A 137 -2.49 -4.67 7.07
N ASP A 138 -3.58 -4.28 6.41
CA ASP A 138 -4.92 -4.81 6.65
C ASP A 138 -5.63 -5.03 5.31
N PHE A 139 -5.69 -6.28 4.86
CA PHE A 139 -6.38 -6.68 3.63
C PHE A 139 -7.90 -6.50 3.73
N GLY A 140 -8.48 -6.46 4.93
CA GLY A 140 -9.92 -6.25 5.14
C GLY A 140 -10.35 -4.79 5.08
N ASN A 141 -9.41 -3.84 4.97
CA ASN A 141 -9.69 -2.41 5.02
C ASN A 141 -10.06 -1.82 3.65
N ASP A 142 -11.33 -1.48 3.49
CA ASP A 142 -11.92 -0.95 2.25
C ASP A 142 -11.15 0.21 1.60
N LYS A 143 -10.63 1.13 2.40
CA LYS A 143 -9.89 2.30 1.91
C LYS A 143 -8.47 1.99 1.47
N ARG A 144 -7.88 0.88 1.95
CA ARG A 144 -6.48 0.53 1.71
C ARG A 144 -6.31 -0.61 0.72
N SER A 145 -7.25 -1.54 0.64
CA SER A 145 -7.16 -2.78 -0.16
C SER A 145 -8.36 -3.03 -1.09
N PRO A 146 -8.82 -2.03 -1.89
CA PRO A 146 -10.02 -2.19 -2.72
C PRO A 146 -9.89 -3.31 -3.76
N GLN A 147 -8.68 -3.59 -4.27
CA GLN A 147 -8.46 -4.71 -5.20
C GLN A 147 -8.69 -6.07 -4.52
N PHE A 148 -8.20 -6.25 -3.30
CA PHE A 148 -8.40 -7.49 -2.54
C PHE A 148 -9.88 -7.74 -2.27
N LEU A 149 -10.60 -6.72 -1.79
CA LEU A 149 -12.03 -6.85 -1.51
C LEU A 149 -12.87 -7.11 -2.76
N ARG A 150 -12.41 -6.69 -3.95
CA ARG A 150 -13.06 -7.10 -5.21
C ARG A 150 -13.01 -8.61 -5.41
N PHE A 151 -11.89 -9.26 -5.13
CA PHE A 151 -11.80 -10.72 -5.20
C PHE A 151 -12.73 -11.38 -4.18
N VAL A 152 -12.70 -10.92 -2.92
CA VAL A 152 -13.59 -11.44 -1.87
C VAL A 152 -15.06 -11.33 -2.26
N ASN A 153 -15.48 -10.15 -2.73
CA ASN A 153 -16.87 -9.90 -3.12
C ASN A 153 -17.28 -10.70 -4.36
N GLN A 154 -16.39 -10.87 -5.33
CA GLN A 154 -16.66 -11.69 -6.52
C GLN A 154 -16.87 -13.17 -6.15
N MET A 155 -16.01 -13.71 -5.29
CA MET A 155 -16.11 -15.10 -4.83
C MET A 155 -17.33 -15.30 -3.92
N GLY A 156 -17.64 -14.35 -3.03
CA GLY A 156 -18.85 -14.38 -2.20
C GLY A 156 -20.13 -14.36 -3.03
N ALA A 157 -20.20 -13.50 -4.05
CA ALA A 157 -21.30 -13.46 -4.99
C ALA A 157 -21.42 -14.75 -5.81
N GLU A 158 -20.31 -15.40 -6.15
CA GLU A 158 -20.32 -16.70 -6.82
C GLU A 158 -20.91 -17.81 -5.94
N ILE A 159 -20.50 -17.90 -4.68
CA ILE A 159 -21.08 -18.84 -3.71
C ILE A 159 -22.59 -18.61 -3.57
N ALA A 160 -23.03 -17.36 -3.40
CA ALA A 160 -24.45 -17.03 -3.27
C ALA A 160 -25.26 -17.39 -4.52
N ARG A 161 -24.73 -17.13 -5.72
CA ARG A 161 -25.36 -17.55 -6.99
C ARG A 161 -25.47 -19.07 -7.10
N ASN A 162 -24.42 -19.79 -6.71
CA ASN A 162 -24.40 -21.25 -6.76
C ASN A 162 -25.38 -21.87 -5.76
N ALA A 163 -25.56 -21.24 -4.59
CA ALA A 163 -26.51 -21.69 -3.58
C ALA A 163 -27.98 -21.57 -4.04
N GLY A 164 -28.31 -20.54 -4.83
CA GLY A 164 -29.67 -20.30 -5.29
C GLY A 164 -30.64 -20.12 -4.12
N SER A 165 -31.70 -20.92 -4.06
CA SER A 165 -32.66 -20.90 -2.93
C SER A 165 -32.30 -21.86 -1.79
N ASP A 166 -31.19 -22.61 -1.90
CA ASP A 166 -30.77 -23.56 -0.88
C ASP A 166 -29.75 -22.91 0.08
N PRO A 167 -30.18 -22.50 1.30
CA PRO A 167 -29.29 -21.84 2.25
C PRO A 167 -28.18 -22.75 2.78
N THR A 168 -28.29 -24.08 2.62
CA THR A 168 -27.25 -25.00 3.10
C THR A 168 -25.97 -24.90 2.27
N ARG A 169 -26.08 -24.48 1.00
CA ARG A 169 -24.97 -24.32 0.05
C ARG A 169 -24.17 -23.03 0.24
N LEU A 170 -24.66 -22.08 1.05
CA LEU A 170 -23.87 -20.90 1.47
C LEU A 170 -22.67 -21.28 2.36
N LYS A 171 -22.60 -22.53 2.83
CA LYS A 171 -21.47 -23.08 3.59
C LYS A 171 -20.33 -23.59 2.69
N GLU A 172 -20.51 -23.58 1.37
CA GLU A 172 -19.44 -23.91 0.42
C GLU A 172 -18.31 -22.86 0.50
N SER A 173 -17.10 -23.26 0.11
CA SER A 173 -15.94 -22.36 0.03
C SER A 173 -15.32 -22.40 -1.35
N ILE A 174 -14.87 -21.25 -1.83
CA ILE A 174 -14.08 -21.13 -3.07
C ILE A 174 -12.66 -20.74 -2.71
N GLU A 175 -11.69 -21.34 -3.40
CA GLU A 175 -10.26 -21.02 -3.29
C GLU A 175 -9.74 -20.56 -4.66
N SER A 176 -8.91 -19.52 -4.67
CA SER A 176 -8.29 -19.00 -5.88
C SER A 176 -6.90 -18.45 -5.60
N ASP A 177 -5.97 -18.63 -6.55
CA ASP A 177 -4.70 -17.91 -6.52
C ASP A 177 -4.94 -16.46 -6.99
N VAL A 178 -4.57 -15.49 -6.16
CA VAL A 178 -4.77 -14.05 -6.42
C VAL A 178 -3.46 -13.29 -6.29
N SER A 179 -3.38 -12.16 -7.00
CA SER A 179 -2.29 -11.18 -6.87
C SER A 179 -2.89 -9.78 -6.90
N PHE A 180 -2.43 -8.91 -6.01
CA PHE A 180 -2.98 -7.56 -5.86
C PHE A 180 -1.95 -6.59 -5.29
N SER A 181 -2.26 -5.30 -5.39
CA SER A 181 -1.58 -4.25 -4.62
C SER A 181 -2.53 -3.53 -3.67
N MET A 182 -1.96 -2.99 -2.59
CA MET A 182 -2.70 -2.23 -1.58
C MET A 182 -1.82 -1.16 -0.92
N LEU A 183 -2.44 -0.28 -0.13
CA LEU A 183 -1.74 0.76 0.63
C LEU A 183 -1.42 0.32 2.06
N GLY A 184 -0.14 0.10 2.36
CA GLY A 184 0.38 -0.05 3.72
C GLY A 184 0.59 1.30 4.42
N ALA A 185 0.80 1.28 5.73
CA ALA A 185 1.27 2.44 6.48
C ALA A 185 2.30 2.04 7.54
N CYS A 186 3.26 2.90 7.80
CA CYS A 186 4.24 2.74 8.86
C CYS A 186 3.77 3.49 10.10
N ASN A 187 3.79 2.81 11.24
CA ASN A 187 3.55 3.44 12.53
C ASN A 187 4.84 4.03 13.14
N THR A 188 6.01 3.70 12.56
CA THR A 188 7.28 4.34 12.91
C THR A 188 7.50 5.60 12.09
N SER A 189 7.65 6.72 12.81
CA SER A 189 7.95 8.02 12.22
C SER A 189 9.28 8.05 11.47
N GLY A 190 9.31 8.71 10.30
CA GLY A 190 10.53 8.92 9.51
C GLY A 190 10.98 7.71 8.68
N THR A 191 10.12 6.70 8.56
CA THR A 191 10.32 5.55 7.67
C THR A 191 9.62 5.80 6.33
N LEU A 192 8.75 4.90 5.86
CA LEU A 192 8.10 4.97 4.56
C LEU A 192 6.80 5.81 4.59
N GLY A 193 6.22 6.05 5.77
CA GLY A 193 4.92 6.73 5.83
C GLY A 193 3.80 5.85 5.25
N ASN A 194 3.27 6.18 4.07
CA ASN A 194 2.38 5.28 3.33
C ASN A 194 3.17 4.63 2.21
N PHE A 195 3.00 3.33 1.99
CA PHE A 195 3.76 2.59 1.00
C PHE A 195 2.87 1.59 0.26
N THR A 196 3.34 1.08 -0.87
CA THR A 196 2.62 0.07 -1.65
C THR A 196 3.03 -1.33 -1.20
N VAL A 197 2.06 -2.18 -0.90
CA VAL A 197 2.27 -3.61 -0.68
C VAL A 197 1.86 -4.34 -1.94
N TYR A 198 2.72 -5.21 -2.45
CA TYR A 198 2.40 -6.19 -3.48
C TYR A 198 2.28 -7.56 -2.82
N ALA A 199 1.15 -8.25 -3.03
CA ALA A 199 0.89 -9.54 -2.41
C ALA A 199 0.34 -10.54 -3.42
N TRP A 200 0.70 -11.81 -3.24
CA TRP A 200 0.22 -12.94 -4.05
C TRP A 200 0.12 -14.20 -3.20
N GLY A 201 -0.86 -15.05 -3.49
CA GLY A 201 -1.12 -16.24 -2.69
C GLY A 201 -2.50 -16.81 -2.91
N LYS A 202 -2.94 -17.65 -1.97
CA LYS A 202 -4.25 -18.30 -1.98
C LYS A 202 -5.24 -17.50 -1.16
N LEU A 203 -6.35 -17.12 -1.80
CA LEU A 203 -7.52 -16.57 -1.14
C LEU A 203 -8.59 -17.65 -1.03
N LYS A 204 -9.07 -17.89 0.19
CA LYS A 204 -10.23 -18.73 0.49
C LYS A 204 -11.38 -17.85 0.96
N VAL A 205 -12.57 -18.04 0.41
CA VAL A 205 -13.79 -17.29 0.75
C VAL A 205 -14.91 -18.27 1.07
N TRP A 206 -15.68 -18.01 2.13
CA TRP A 206 -16.76 -18.87 2.60
C TRP A 206 -17.81 -18.08 3.40
N ASN A 207 -18.96 -18.71 3.70
CA ASN A 207 -20.05 -18.14 4.49
C ASN A 207 -20.49 -16.71 4.09
N PRO A 208 -20.72 -16.38 2.81
CA PRO A 208 -21.35 -15.11 2.47
C PRO A 208 -22.80 -15.07 2.94
N ASP A 209 -23.33 -13.86 3.08
CA ASP A 209 -24.76 -13.61 3.14
C ASP A 209 -25.44 -14.01 1.82
N ALA A 210 -26.77 -14.14 1.83
CA ALA A 210 -27.54 -14.55 0.65
C ALA A 210 -27.41 -13.57 -0.55
N ASP A 211 -26.98 -12.33 -0.30
CA ASP A 211 -26.68 -11.34 -1.34
C ASP A 211 -25.22 -11.39 -1.84
N GLY A 212 -24.42 -12.33 -1.33
CA GLY A 212 -23.00 -12.49 -1.68
C GLY A 212 -22.05 -11.59 -0.90
N THR A 213 -22.56 -10.80 0.05
CA THR A 213 -21.75 -9.87 0.86
C THR A 213 -21.29 -10.54 2.16
N ASN A 214 -20.48 -9.81 2.94
CA ASN A 214 -20.03 -10.21 4.27
C ASN A 214 -19.41 -11.61 4.38
N ALA A 215 -18.82 -12.13 3.30
CA ALA A 215 -18.11 -13.40 3.32
C ALA A 215 -16.95 -13.40 4.32
N ASP A 216 -16.75 -14.51 5.00
CA ASP A 216 -15.51 -14.80 5.70
C ASP A 216 -14.43 -15.14 4.68
N TRP A 217 -13.18 -14.84 5.04
CA TRP A 217 -12.05 -15.10 4.16
C TRP A 217 -10.75 -15.33 4.93
N SER A 218 -9.82 -16.02 4.28
CA SER A 218 -8.42 -16.14 4.66
C SER A 218 -7.52 -15.98 3.44
N PHE A 219 -6.37 -15.35 3.64
CA PHE A 219 -5.34 -15.19 2.64
C PHE A 219 -4.02 -15.69 3.19
N ASP A 220 -3.42 -16.64 2.49
CA ASP A 220 -2.11 -17.22 2.78
C ASP A 220 -1.20 -17.02 1.57
N GLY A 221 -0.10 -16.30 1.74
CA GLY A 221 0.72 -15.91 0.61
C GLY A 221 2.06 -15.30 0.96
N SER A 222 2.55 -14.48 0.04
CA SER A 222 3.77 -13.71 0.17
C SER A 222 3.50 -12.25 -0.19
N MET A 223 4.33 -11.36 0.35
CA MET A 223 4.28 -9.94 0.02
C MET A 223 5.67 -9.30 0.00
N TRP A 224 5.81 -8.20 -0.72
CA TRP A 224 6.93 -7.26 -0.63
C TRP A 224 6.41 -5.82 -0.71
N TRP A 225 7.22 -4.86 -0.27
CA TRP A 225 6.86 -3.46 -0.14
C TRP A 225 7.66 -2.59 -1.09
N TYR A 226 7.01 -1.55 -1.62
CA TYR A 226 7.59 -0.53 -2.46
C TYR A 226 7.26 0.85 -1.93
N ASP A 227 8.25 1.74 -1.95
CA ASP A 227 8.06 3.16 -1.69
C ASP A 227 9.07 4.00 -2.49
N LEU A 228 8.74 5.26 -2.76
CA LEU A 228 9.69 6.25 -3.24
C LEU A 228 10.01 7.20 -2.09
N TRP A 229 11.25 7.14 -1.60
CA TRP A 229 11.67 7.95 -0.47
C TRP A 229 12.28 9.26 -0.95
N ASP A 230 11.55 10.35 -0.75
CA ASP A 230 11.94 11.70 -1.16
C ASP A 230 11.64 12.76 -0.08
N PHE A 231 12.08 14.00 -0.28
CA PHE A 231 11.67 15.17 0.49
C PHE A 231 10.90 16.21 -0.34
N ASP A 232 10.30 15.79 -1.47
CA ASP A 232 9.55 16.74 -2.30
C ASP A 232 8.22 17.12 -1.63
N HIS A 233 7.99 18.42 -1.48
CA HIS A 233 6.76 19.02 -0.97
C HIS A 233 5.62 18.97 -1.99
N ARG A 234 5.93 18.82 -3.28
CA ARG A 234 4.95 18.82 -4.38
C ARG A 234 4.22 17.49 -4.55
N ALA A 235 4.79 16.40 -4.05
CA ALA A 235 4.12 15.09 -4.00
C ALA A 235 2.84 15.12 -3.11
N ALA A 236 2.67 16.13 -2.27
CA ALA A 236 1.47 16.31 -1.43
C ALA A 236 0.32 17.08 -2.12
N SER A 237 0.57 17.78 -3.24
CA SER A 237 -0.45 18.58 -3.93
C SER A 237 -1.12 17.77 -5.03
N GLY A 238 -2.17 17.05 -4.64
CA GLY A 238 -2.93 16.09 -5.43
C GLY A 238 -3.03 16.33 -6.94
N LYS A 239 -2.49 15.37 -7.70
CA LYS A 239 -3.09 14.74 -8.89
C LYS A 239 -2.52 13.33 -9.02
N GLY A 240 -3.13 12.37 -8.31
CA GLY A 240 -2.93 10.94 -8.59
C GLY A 240 -1.90 10.17 -7.76
N GLU A 241 -1.16 10.81 -6.84
CA GLU A 241 -0.23 10.12 -5.95
C GLU A 241 -0.71 10.20 -4.48
N PRO A 242 -0.63 9.10 -3.70
CA PRO A 242 -1.15 9.05 -2.33
C PRO A 242 -0.36 9.98 -1.41
N GLY A 243 -0.91 11.17 -1.17
CA GLY A 243 -0.27 12.27 -0.44
C GLY A 243 0.04 12.00 1.04
N ARG A 244 1.13 12.62 1.50
CA ARG A 244 1.63 12.65 2.89
C ARG A 244 0.64 13.34 3.84
N THR A 245 0.57 12.90 5.10
CA THR A 245 -0.23 13.55 6.16
C THR A 245 0.45 14.82 6.69
N SER A 246 -0.31 15.73 7.31
CA SER A 246 0.19 17.00 7.88
C SER A 246 1.31 16.84 8.92
N THR A 247 1.41 15.67 9.56
CA THR A 247 2.50 15.31 10.47
C THR A 247 3.87 15.18 9.77
N GLY A 248 3.88 15.07 8.44
CA GLY A 248 5.08 15.11 7.60
C GLY A 248 5.58 16.52 7.25
N SER A 249 4.81 17.59 7.53
CA SER A 249 5.10 18.95 7.07
C SER A 249 6.49 19.44 7.49
N TRP A 250 6.82 19.39 8.78
CA TRP A 250 8.13 19.89 9.24
C TRP A 250 9.29 19.02 8.76
N ARG A 251 9.06 17.72 8.54
CA ARG A 251 10.10 16.79 8.03
C ARG A 251 10.36 17.03 6.56
N THR A 252 9.33 17.36 5.79
CA THR A 252 9.49 17.85 4.43
C THR A 252 10.16 19.23 4.42
N ASP A 253 9.81 20.12 5.35
CA ASP A 253 10.41 21.46 5.44
C ASP A 253 11.90 21.40 5.80
N VAL A 254 12.28 20.67 6.85
CA VAL A 254 13.68 20.47 7.25
C VAL A 254 14.41 19.55 6.27
N GLY A 255 13.74 18.52 5.77
CA GLY A 255 14.28 17.57 4.80
C GLY A 255 14.59 18.22 3.44
N SER A 256 13.83 19.24 3.04
CA SER A 256 14.13 20.03 1.83
C SER A 256 15.45 20.79 1.91
N LEU A 257 15.97 21.02 3.12
CA LEU A 257 17.28 21.62 3.36
C LEU A 257 18.41 20.59 3.34
N LEU A 258 18.10 19.29 3.35
CA LEU A 258 19.08 18.23 3.21
C LEU A 258 19.47 18.07 1.74
N VAL A 259 20.77 18.10 1.47
CA VAL A 259 21.31 17.78 0.15
C VAL A 259 21.35 16.26 0.01
N GLY A 260 20.61 15.73 -0.96
CA GLY A 260 20.58 14.30 -1.27
C GLY A 260 19.72 14.00 -2.50
N THR A 261 19.62 12.73 -2.85
CA THR A 261 18.90 12.25 -4.03
C THR A 261 17.79 11.28 -3.62
N PRO A 262 16.53 11.46 -4.05
CA PRO A 262 15.46 10.50 -3.85
C PRO A 262 15.82 9.10 -4.35
N PHE A 263 15.28 8.07 -3.71
CA PHE A 263 15.56 6.67 -4.08
C PHE A 263 14.36 5.76 -3.87
N GLU A 264 14.30 4.69 -4.65
CA GLU A 264 13.31 3.61 -4.47
C GLU A 264 13.68 2.73 -3.27
N ILE A 265 12.68 2.29 -2.53
CA ILE A 265 12.80 1.27 -1.49
C ILE A 265 12.08 0.02 -1.98
N LYS A 266 12.78 -1.13 -1.96
CA LYS A 266 12.18 -2.45 -2.19
C LYS A 266 12.48 -3.36 -1.01
N SER A 267 11.45 -3.97 -0.43
CA SER A 267 11.65 -4.89 0.69
C SER A 267 12.02 -6.29 0.26
N ALA A 268 12.59 -7.05 1.19
CA ALA A 268 12.57 -8.50 1.12
C ALA A 268 11.12 -9.01 0.98
N THR A 269 10.98 -10.16 0.33
CA THR A 269 9.70 -10.89 0.29
C THR A 269 9.51 -11.67 1.59
N VAL A 270 8.33 -11.56 2.19
CA VAL A 270 7.97 -12.25 3.43
C VAL A 270 6.67 -13.03 3.28
N ALA A 271 6.54 -14.13 4.00
CA ALA A 271 5.29 -14.86 4.12
C ALA A 271 4.26 -14.01 4.88
N VAL A 272 3.00 -14.07 4.46
CA VAL A 272 1.91 -13.32 5.07
C VAL A 272 0.65 -14.16 5.19
N HIS A 273 -0.06 -14.00 6.31
CA HIS A 273 -1.37 -14.59 6.56
C HIS A 273 -2.32 -13.54 7.12
N GLN A 274 -3.57 -13.53 6.66
CA GLN A 274 -4.63 -12.79 7.33
C GLN A 274 -5.96 -13.51 7.14
N ALA A 275 -6.78 -13.56 8.17
CA ALA A 275 -8.13 -14.07 8.07
C ALA A 275 -9.13 -13.17 8.80
N ARG A 276 -10.28 -12.91 8.18
CA ARG A 276 -11.34 -12.08 8.77
C ARG A 276 -11.86 -12.66 10.09
N ALA A 277 -12.03 -13.97 10.14
CA ALA A 277 -12.53 -14.68 11.32
C ALA A 277 -11.59 -14.58 12.54
N GLU A 278 -10.31 -14.25 12.32
CA GLU A 278 -9.30 -14.11 13.37
C GLU A 278 -9.24 -12.70 13.99
N ALA A 279 -9.99 -11.74 13.44
CA ALA A 279 -10.00 -10.32 13.80
C ALA A 279 -10.57 -9.97 15.20
N LYS A 280 -10.52 -10.90 16.16
CA LYS A 280 -11.05 -10.69 17.52
C LYS A 280 -10.15 -9.73 18.30
N GLY A 281 -10.74 -8.74 18.96
CA GLY A 281 -10.04 -7.85 19.91
C GLY A 281 -9.06 -6.86 19.28
N GLY A 282 -9.23 -6.50 18.01
CA GLY A 282 -8.35 -5.55 17.30
C GLY A 282 -7.18 -6.20 16.55
N ASN A 283 -7.16 -7.53 16.43
CA ASN A 283 -6.19 -8.30 15.64
C ASN A 283 -6.52 -8.25 14.14
N ASN A 284 -6.67 -7.05 13.59
CA ASN A 284 -7.14 -6.87 12.22
C ASN A 284 -5.99 -6.81 11.21
N TYR A 285 -4.74 -6.94 11.64
CA TYR A 285 -3.59 -6.77 10.77
C TYR A 285 -3.06 -8.11 10.27
N ALA A 286 -2.49 -8.09 9.08
CA ALA A 286 -1.81 -9.25 8.51
C ALA A 286 -0.66 -9.71 9.42
N LYS A 287 -0.56 -11.03 9.57
CA LYS A 287 0.51 -11.72 10.29
C LYS A 287 1.68 -11.97 9.34
N TRP A 288 2.87 -11.65 9.79
CA TRP A 288 4.13 -11.89 9.10
C TRP A 288 5.28 -11.84 10.13
N GLU A 289 6.52 -12.10 9.72
CA GLU A 289 7.65 -12.23 10.67
C GLU A 289 7.83 -11.01 11.62
N GLY A 290 7.54 -9.79 11.15
CA GLY A 290 7.60 -8.57 11.96
C GLY A 290 6.31 -8.17 12.66
N ASN A 291 5.21 -8.91 12.46
CA ASN A 291 3.97 -8.79 13.23
C ASN A 291 3.31 -10.17 13.38
N PRO A 292 3.90 -11.12 14.12
CA PRO A 292 3.43 -12.51 14.16
C PRO A 292 2.01 -12.64 14.74
N GLU A 293 1.61 -11.67 15.54
CA GLU A 293 0.33 -11.64 16.25
C GLU A 293 -0.79 -10.91 15.47
N GLY A 294 -0.45 -10.19 14.39
CA GLY A 294 -1.43 -9.40 13.63
C GLY A 294 -2.05 -8.27 14.45
N LYS A 295 -1.30 -7.73 15.42
CA LYS A 295 -1.78 -6.73 16.39
C LYS A 295 -1.37 -5.33 15.99
N LEU A 296 -2.14 -4.35 16.46
CA LEU A 296 -1.69 -2.97 16.46
C LEU A 296 -0.47 -2.86 17.37
N MET A 297 0.67 -2.55 16.77
CA MET A 297 1.91 -2.30 17.50
C MET A 297 1.93 -0.85 18.00
N PRO A 298 2.51 -0.57 19.18
CA PRO A 298 2.57 0.78 19.74
C PRO A 298 3.31 1.72 18.79
N VAL A 299 2.88 2.98 18.72
CA VAL A 299 3.56 4.01 17.91
C VAL A 299 4.99 4.15 18.41
N VAL A 300 5.96 4.00 17.51
CA VAL A 300 7.36 4.27 17.81
C VAL A 300 7.69 5.64 17.21
N SER A 301 7.54 6.67 18.03
CA SER A 301 7.95 8.02 17.66
C SER A 301 9.46 8.21 17.88
N GLY A 302 10.05 8.98 16.97
CA GLY A 302 11.26 9.73 17.28
C GLY A 302 10.96 10.74 18.41
N ILE A 303 11.98 11.11 19.18
CA ILE A 303 11.83 12.08 20.26
C ILE A 303 11.49 13.45 19.63
N LEU A 304 10.33 13.98 20.05
CA LEU A 304 9.73 15.32 19.84
C LEU A 304 8.94 15.56 18.55
#